data_AF-A0A3D3CI15-F1
#
_entry.id   AF-A0A3D3CI15-F1
#
_cell.length_a   1.000
_cell.length_b   1.000
_cell.length_c   1.000
_cell.angle_alpha   90.00
_cell.angle_beta   90.00
_cell.angle_gamma   90.00
#
_symmetry.space_group_name_H-M   'P 1'
#
loop_
_entity.id
_entity.type
_entity.pdbx_description
1 polymer ?
#
loop_
_entity_poly.entity_id
_entity_poly.type
_entity_poly.pdbx_seq_one_letter_code
_entity_poly.pdbx_strand_id
1 'polypeptide(L)' 'EQFEVLDDCMSFPNLLVRVMRHRRCRIDYRDMDWVEHSVELEGDLSELLQHEYDHLNGILATMRAVDSRAFVMKRACS' A
#
# COMPACT_ATOMS: atom_id res chain seq x y z
N GLU A 1 11.91 -4.81 9.05
CA GLU A 1 11.76 -5.96 8.14
C GLU A 1 10.73 -5.60 7.06
N GLN A 2 10.98 -5.96 5.82
CA GLN A 2 10.04 -5.79 4.70
C GLN A 2 9.53 -7.15 4.22
N PHE A 3 8.38 -7.16 3.57
CA PHE A 3 7.76 -8.35 2.99
C PHE A 3 7.18 -8.03 1.61
N GLU A 4 7.06 -9.06 0.78
CA GLU A 4 6.46 -8.94 -0.56
C GLU A 4 4.95 -9.10 -0.45
N VAL A 5 4.22 -8.23 -1.16
CA VAL A 5 2.75 -8.25 -1.27
C VAL A 5 2.33 -7.98 -2.71
N LEU A 6 1.09 -8.34 -3.02
CA LEU A 6 0.41 -7.93 -4.25
C LEU A 6 -0.53 -6.77 -3.92
N ASP A 7 -0.08 -5.53 -4.15
CA ASP A 7 -0.90 -4.34 -3.97
C ASP A 7 -2.06 -4.36 -4.98
N ASP A 8 -3.26 -4.11 -4.47
CA ASP A 8 -4.49 -3.92 -5.23
C ASP A 8 -4.94 -2.48 -5.08
N CYS A 9 -5.22 -1.80 -6.20
CA CYS A 9 -5.57 -0.38 -6.18
C CYS A 9 -6.85 -0.15 -6.98
N MET A 10 -7.79 0.58 -6.39
CA MET A 10 -9.03 0.97 -7.07
C MET A 10 -8.79 1.89 -8.27
N SER A 11 -7.64 2.58 -8.34
CA SER A 11 -7.23 3.32 -9.53
C SER A 11 -6.92 2.40 -10.73
N PHE A 12 -6.59 1.13 -10.49
CA PHE A 12 -6.28 0.12 -11.50
C PHE A 12 -6.97 -1.22 -11.18
N PRO A 13 -8.29 -1.34 -11.30
CA PRO A 13 -9.07 -2.45 -10.70
C PRO A 13 -8.64 -3.88 -11.07
N ASN A 14 -8.02 -4.04 -12.25
CA ASN A 14 -7.61 -5.34 -12.78
C ASN A 14 -6.09 -5.58 -12.71
N LEU A 15 -5.32 -4.64 -12.16
CA LEU A 15 -3.86 -4.72 -12.09
C LEU A 15 -3.42 -4.89 -10.64
N LEU A 16 -2.81 -6.02 -10.34
CA LEU A 16 -2.05 -6.24 -9.12
C LEU A 16 -0.57 -5.94 -9.37
N VAL A 17 0.10 -5.35 -8.39
CA VAL A 17 1.52 -5.04 -8.48
C VAL A 17 2.27 -5.67 -7.32
N ARG A 18 3.27 -6.52 -7.61
CA ARG A 18 4.21 -7.02 -6.60
C ARG A 18 5.07 -5.87 -6.11
N VAL A 19 5.00 -5.56 -4.82
CA VAL A 19 5.78 -4.50 -4.15
C VAL A 19 6.39 -5.01 -2.85
N MET A 20 7.43 -4.33 -2.36
CA MET A 20 7.97 -4.54 -1.01
C MET A 20 7.41 -3.49 -0.05
N ARG A 21 6.86 -3.94 1.07
CA ARG A 21 6.29 -3.07 2.12
C ARG A 21 6.96 -3.33 3.46
N HIS A 22 7.00 -2.32 4.32
CA HIS A 22 7.47 -2.53 5.69
C HIS A 22 6.44 -3.34 6.47
N ARG A 23 6.88 -4.41 7.15
CA ARG A 23 6.01 -5.30 7.94
C ARG A 23 5.41 -4.59 9.15
N ARG A 24 6.04 -3.52 9.62
CA ARG A 24 5.60 -2.67 10.72
C ARG A 24 5.85 -1.21 10.35
N CYS A 25 4.89 -0.35 10.65
CA CYS A 25 5.04 1.10 10.55
C CYS A 25 4.36 1.77 11.74
N ARG A 26 4.79 3.00 12.05
CA ARG A 26 4.13 3.89 12.99
C ARG A 26 3.67 5.11 12.24
N ILE A 27 2.45 5.56 12.50
CA ILE A 27 1.93 6.82 11.97
C ILE A 27 1.47 7.70 13.10
N ASP A 28 1.86 8.97 12.98
CA ASP A 28 1.32 10.05 13.78
C ASP A 28 0.35 10.83 12.88
N TYR A 29 -0.89 11.02 13.34
CA TYR A 29 -1.94 11.70 12.59
C TYR A 29 -2.82 12.54 13.52
N ARG A 30 -3.68 13.37 12.93
CA ARG A 30 -4.70 14.11 13.65
C ARG A 30 -6.08 13.64 13.23
N ASP A 31 -6.98 13.49 14.19
CA ASP A 31 -8.37 13.20 13.92
C ASP A 31 -9.15 14.46 13.46
N MET A 32 -10.47 14.32 13.30
CA MET A 32 -11.34 15.42 12.88
C MET A 32 -11.42 16.57 13.88
N ASP A 33 -11.09 16.30 15.16
CA ASP A 33 -11.07 17.27 16.25
C ASP A 33 -9.66 17.85 16.48
N TRP A 34 -8.71 17.59 15.57
CA TRP A 34 -7.31 18.02 15.62
C TRP A 34 -6.50 17.43 16.79
N VAL A 35 -6.98 16.35 17.40
CA VAL A 35 -6.26 15.65 18.47
C VAL A 35 -5.18 14.77 17.85
N GLU A 36 -3.98 14.81 18.41
CA GLU A 36 -2.85 14.00 17.94
C GLU A 36 -2.97 12.55 18.42
N HIS A 37 -2.81 11.63 17.47
CA HIS A 37 -2.80 10.19 17.69
C HIS A 37 -1.53 9.58 17.12
N SER A 38 -1.08 8.49 17.75
CA SER A 38 0.03 7.68 17.27
C SER A 38 -0.40 6.23 17.31
N VAL A 39 -0.28 5.51 16.20
CA VAL A 39 -0.60 4.08 16.13
C VAL A 39 0.53 3.30 15.48
N GLU A 40 0.85 2.15 16.07
CA GLU A 40 1.73 1.14 15.47
C GLU A 40 0.88 0.11 14.75
N LEU A 41 1.20 -0.15 13.48
CA LEU A 41 0.50 -1.09 12.63
C LEU A 41 1.47 -2.17 12.17
N GLU A 42 0.94 -3.35 11.88
CA GLU A 42 1.71 -4.48 11.38
C GLU A 42 0.96 -5.27 10.31
N GLY A 43 1.70 -6.05 9.52
CA GLY A 43 1.14 -6.91 8.48
C GLY A 43 0.32 -6.13 7.45
N ASP A 44 -0.88 -6.62 7.16
CA ASP A 44 -1.77 -6.08 6.13
C ASP A 44 -2.18 -4.61 6.42
N LEU A 45 -2.36 -4.23 7.68
CA LEU A 45 -2.68 -2.83 8.03
C LEU A 45 -1.50 -1.89 7.80
N SER A 46 -0.28 -2.38 8.04
CA SER A 46 0.95 -1.63 7.74
C SER A 46 1.12 -1.43 6.23
N GLU A 47 0.81 -2.46 5.44
CA GLU A 47 0.81 -2.39 3.96
C GLU A 47 -0.22 -1.39 3.44
N LEU A 48 -1.49 -1.54 3.82
CA LEU A 48 -2.58 -0.67 3.40
C LEU A 48 -2.29 0.80 3.73
N LEU A 49 -1.77 1.09 4.92
CA LEU A 49 -1.45 2.47 5.28
C LEU A 49 -0.32 3.05 4.41
N GLN A 50 0.73 2.27 4.15
CA GLN A 50 1.81 2.70 3.26
C GLN A 50 1.29 2.95 1.83
N HIS A 51 0.33 2.15 1.36
CA HIS A 51 -0.33 2.34 0.07
C HIS A 51 -1.07 3.68 -0.01
N GLU A 52 -1.94 3.96 0.96
CA GLU A 52 -2.72 5.21 0.97
C GLU A 52 -1.83 6.44 1.20
N TYR A 53 -0.78 6.31 2.01
CA TYR A 53 0.18 7.39 2.21
C TYR A 53 0.98 7.71 0.94
N ASP A 54 1.28 6.71 0.11
CA ASP A 54 1.91 6.94 -1.19
C ASP A 54 1.02 7.78 -2.11
N HIS A 55 -0.30 7.55 -2.10
CA HIS A 55 -1.24 8.36 -2.86
C HIS A 55 -1.19 9.85 -2.48
N LEU A 56 -1.01 10.18 -1.19
CA LEU A 56 -0.83 11.56 -0.75
C LEU A 56 0.43 12.21 -1.34
N ASN A 57 1.43 11.41 -1.69
CA ASN A 57 2.67 11.86 -2.32
C ASN A 57 2.67 11.69 -3.85
N GLY A 58 1.53 11.32 -4.46
CA GLY A 58 1.43 11.04 -5.89
C GLY A 58 2.20 9.80 -6.35
N ILE A 59 2.59 8.92 -5.42
CA ILE A 59 3.27 7.66 -5.70
C ILE A 59 2.19 6.60 -5.92
N LEU A 60 2.33 5.83 -7.00
CA LEU A 60 1.44 4.73 -7.34
C LEU A 60 2.15 3.39 -7.12
N ALA A 61 1.40 2.32 -6.88
CA ALA A 61 1.95 0.98 -6.69
C ALA A 61 2.88 0.55 -7.85
N THR A 62 2.55 0.94 -9.09
CA THR A 62 3.38 0.67 -10.30
C THR A 62 4.79 1.26 -10.24
N MET A 63 4.99 2.35 -9.50
CA MET A 63 6.30 2.98 -9.30
C MET A 63 7.16 2.25 -8.26
N ARG A 64 6.55 1.36 -7.46
CA ARG A 64 7.21 0.53 -6.43
C ARG A 64 7.37 -0.93 -6.83
N ALA A 65 7.16 -1.25 -8.11
CA ALA A 65 7.33 -2.58 -8.68
C ALA A 65 8.67 -3.21 -8.29
N VAL A 66 8.65 -4.43 -7.74
CA VAL A 66 9.87 -5.11 -7.28
C VAL A 66 10.85 -5.46 -8.41
N ASP A 67 10.32 -5.80 -9.59
CA ASP A 67 11.07 -6.24 -10.75
C ASP A 67 10.25 -6.08 -12.05
N SER A 68 10.82 -6.48 -13.19
CA SER A 68 10.18 -6.40 -14.51
C SER A 68 9.00 -7.39 -14.70
N ARG A 69 8.73 -8.25 -13.73
CA ARG A 69 7.64 -9.24 -13.69
C ARG A 69 6.67 -8.96 -12.53
N ALA A 70 6.67 -7.75 -11.99
CA ALA A 70 5.84 -7.37 -10.86
C ALA A 70 4.34 -7.25 -11.20
N PHE A 71 3.98 -7.06 -12.47
CA PHE A 71 2.61 -6.76 -12.87
C PHE A 71 1.81 -8.04 -13.14
N VAL A 72 0.67 -8.18 -12.45
CA VAL A 72 -0.23 -9.32 -12.54
C VAL A 72 -1.63 -8.83 -12.90
N MET A 73 -2.15 -9.22 -14.05
CA MET A 73 -3.52 -8.89 -14.44
C MET A 73 -4.50 -9.89 -13.82
N LYS A 74 -5.47 -9.41 -13.04
CA LYS A 74 -6.61 -10.22 -12.59
C LYS A 74 -7.38 -10.67 -13.83
N ARG A 75 -7.74 -11.95 -13.89
CA ARG A 75 -8.69 -12.43 -14.90
C ARG A 75 -10.05 -11.84 -14.55
N ALA A 76 -10.66 -11.14 -15.50
CA ALA A 76 -12.09 -10.83 -15.40
C ALA A 76 -12.83 -12.18 -15.32
N CYS A 77 -13.52 -12.43 -14.22
CA CYS A 77 -14.44 -13.55 -14.16
C CYS A 77 -15.62 -13.18 -15.06
N SER A 78 -15.73 -13.86 -16.20
CA SER A 78 -16.91 -13.83 -17.08
C SER A 78 -18.09 -14.54 -16.42
#